data_AF-A0A495SD22-F1
#
_entry.id   AF-A0A495SD22-F1
#
_cell.length_a   1.000
_cell.length_b   1.000
_cell.length_c   1.000
_cell.angle_alpha   90.00
_cell.angle_beta   90.00
_cell.angle_gamma   90.00
#
_symmetry.space_group_name_H-M   'P 1'
#
loop_
_entity.id
_entity.type
_entity.pdbx_description
1 polymer ?
#
loop_
_entity_poly.entity_id
_entity_poly.type
_entity_poly.pdbx_seq_one_letter_code
_entity_poly.pdbx_strand_id
1 'polypeptide(L)'
;MNMKKIIYMSILSSLFSLNSCDGDTGKSYAGTPEFDTIEKKLAIKEQQAIRFYDDHFTENFVGENKAEIDSYFWKVIYIYENNYYIGYIHKYDKKGPKEGKMHFLAKIDSKTGEVSVVK
;
A
#
# COMPACT_ATOMS: atom_id res chain seq x y z
N MET A 1 -52.60 -23.20 -14.27
CA MET A 1 -51.59 -22.52 -13.41
C MET A 1 -51.17 -23.49 -12.32
N ASN A 2 -49.89 -23.85 -12.27
CA ASN A 2 -49.15 -23.95 -11.01
C ASN A 2 -47.64 -24.10 -11.28
N MET A 3 -46.89 -23.55 -10.35
CA MET A 3 -45.58 -22.91 -10.50
C MET A 3 -44.39 -23.83 -10.72
N LYS A 4 -43.38 -23.20 -11.31
CA LYS A 4 -42.01 -23.62 -11.59
C LYS A 4 -41.31 -24.14 -10.32
N LYS A 5 -40.60 -25.27 -10.44
CA LYS A 5 -39.59 -25.71 -9.46
C LYS A 5 -38.30 -24.92 -9.71
N ILE A 6 -37.90 -24.08 -8.76
CA ILE A 6 -36.57 -23.46 -8.72
C ILE A 6 -35.70 -24.36 -7.84
N ILE A 7 -34.63 -24.89 -8.44
CA ILE A 7 -33.58 -25.66 -7.76
C ILE A 7 -32.69 -24.65 -7.05
N TYR A 8 -32.75 -24.61 -5.72
CA TYR A 8 -31.79 -23.85 -4.90
C TYR A 8 -30.46 -24.59 -4.87
N MET A 9 -29.62 -24.33 -5.86
CA MET A 9 -28.19 -24.66 -5.83
C MET A 9 -27.49 -23.55 -5.05
N SER A 10 -27.64 -23.59 -3.72
CA SER A 10 -26.94 -22.69 -2.81
C SER A 10 -25.47 -23.08 -2.78
N ILE A 11 -24.74 -22.32 -3.58
CA ILE A 11 -23.30 -22.16 -3.65
C ILE A 11 -22.69 -22.22 -2.25
N LEU A 12 -21.93 -23.29 -1.99
CA LEU A 12 -21.14 -23.56 -0.79
C LEU A 12 -19.85 -22.70 -0.78
N SER A 13 -19.99 -21.40 -1.03
CA SER A 13 -18.89 -20.44 -0.94
C SER A 13 -18.94 -19.76 0.42
N SER A 14 -17.87 -19.94 1.21
CA SER A 14 -17.37 -19.03 2.26
C SER A 14 -17.18 -19.64 3.68
N LEU A 15 -16.62 -20.84 3.81
CA LEU A 15 -16.23 -21.37 5.14
C LEU A 15 -14.76 -21.82 5.28
N PHE A 16 -13.85 -21.43 4.37
CA PHE A 16 -12.41 -21.68 4.53
C PHE A 16 -11.55 -20.42 4.35
N SER A 17 -11.87 -19.36 5.09
CA SER A 17 -10.91 -18.30 5.40
C SER A 17 -10.48 -18.42 6.87
N LEU A 18 -10.03 -19.61 7.25
CA LEU A 18 -9.28 -19.88 8.47
C LEU A 18 -7.91 -20.39 8.04
N ASN A 19 -6.94 -19.48 7.96
CA ASN A 19 -5.51 -19.69 8.24
C ASN A 19 -4.68 -18.46 7.83
N SER A 20 -4.82 -17.39 8.59
CA SER A 20 -3.75 -16.40 8.70
C SER A 20 -3.69 -15.94 10.16
N CYS A 21 -3.36 -16.88 11.03
CA CYS A 21 -2.88 -16.60 12.38
C CYS A 21 -1.43 -17.09 12.41
N ASP A 22 -0.50 -16.14 12.26
CA ASP A 22 0.71 -15.99 13.08
C ASP A 22 1.77 -15.16 12.34
N GLY A 23 2.10 -14.00 12.90
CA GLY A 23 3.51 -13.68 13.10
C GLY A 23 4.26 -12.80 12.09
N ASP A 24 3.59 -12.12 11.16
CA ASP A 24 4.15 -10.92 10.52
C ASP A 24 2.96 -10.09 10.03
N THR A 25 2.68 -8.94 10.66
CA THR A 25 1.88 -7.91 9.97
C THR A 25 2.76 -7.28 8.90
N GLY A 26 3.18 -8.10 7.93
CA GLY A 26 4.09 -7.73 6.87
C GLY A 26 3.55 -6.55 6.07
N LYS A 27 4.48 -5.77 5.54
CA LYS A 27 4.19 -4.66 4.64
C LYS A 27 3.20 -5.11 3.56
N SER A 28 2.04 -4.48 3.52
CA SER A 28 1.05 -4.73 2.46
C SER A 28 1.27 -3.69 1.38
N TYR A 29 1.64 -4.11 0.18
CA TYR A 29 2.04 -3.19 -0.90
C TYR A 29 0.84 -2.75 -1.73
N ALA A 30 0.85 -1.50 -2.20
CA ALA A 30 -0.19 -0.97 -3.08
C ALA A 30 -0.42 -1.87 -4.30
N GLY A 31 -1.68 -2.03 -4.69
CA GLY A 31 -2.10 -2.90 -5.80
C GLY A 31 -2.26 -4.38 -5.44
N THR A 32 -2.22 -4.77 -4.16
CA THR A 32 -2.58 -6.13 -3.72
C THR A 32 -3.93 -6.17 -2.99
N PRO A 33 -4.66 -7.30 -3.02
CA PRO A 33 -5.95 -7.43 -2.32
C PRO A 33 -5.85 -7.18 -0.80
N GLU A 34 -4.71 -7.51 -0.19
CA GLU A 34 -4.44 -7.27 1.23
C GLU A 34 -4.37 -5.78 1.53
N PHE A 35 -3.69 -5.01 0.67
CA PHE A 35 -3.64 -3.55 0.78
C PHE A 35 -5.04 -2.95 0.72
N ASP A 36 -5.84 -3.31 -0.27
CA ASP A 36 -7.21 -2.81 -0.44
C ASP A 36 -8.09 -3.13 0.78
N THR A 37 -7.88 -4.32 1.37
CA THR A 37 -8.62 -4.77 2.54
C THR A 37 -8.27 -3.97 3.79
N ILE A 38 -6.98 -3.65 3.98
CA ILE A 38 -6.51 -2.84 5.10
C ILE A 38 -6.94 -1.38 4.89
N GLU A 39 -6.70 -0.83 3.70
CA GLU A 39 -7.00 0.56 3.34
C GLU A 39 -8.47 0.93 3.55
N LYS A 40 -9.41 0.01 3.30
CA LYS A 40 -10.84 0.25 3.58
C LYS A 40 -11.12 0.69 5.01
N LYS A 41 -10.28 0.29 5.97
CA LYS A 41 -10.41 0.59 7.40
C LYS A 41 -9.69 1.88 7.82
N LEU A 42 -8.87 2.47 6.95
CA LEU A 42 -8.10 3.68 7.23
C LEU A 42 -8.92 4.94 6.91
N ALA A 43 -8.63 6.01 7.66
CA ALA A 43 -9.36 7.28 7.54
C ALA A 43 -9.02 8.01 6.23
N ILE A 44 -7.76 7.95 5.82
CA ILE A 44 -7.30 8.46 4.51
C ILE A 44 -7.04 7.30 3.54
N LYS A 45 -7.06 7.59 2.24
CA LYS A 45 -6.76 6.64 1.15
C LYS A 45 -5.41 6.92 0.51
N GLU A 46 -4.90 5.97 -0.27
CA GLU A 46 -3.61 6.01 -0.96
C GLU A 46 -3.42 7.32 -1.71
N GLN A 47 -4.44 7.75 -2.47
CA GLN A 47 -4.37 9.00 -3.22
C GLN A 47 -4.18 10.24 -2.33
N GLN A 48 -4.74 10.24 -1.12
CA GLN A 48 -4.53 11.33 -0.15
C GLN A 48 -3.14 11.24 0.48
N ALA A 49 -2.68 10.04 0.83
CA ALA A 49 -1.33 9.83 1.34
C ALA A 49 -0.25 10.25 0.32
N ILE A 50 -0.47 9.96 -0.98
CA ILE A 50 0.39 10.43 -2.08
C ILE A 50 0.39 11.95 -2.16
N ARG A 51 -0.76 12.62 -2.00
CA ARG A 51 -0.83 14.09 -2.00
C ARG A 51 -0.06 14.69 -0.83
N PHE A 52 -0.30 14.22 0.40
CA PHE A 52 0.45 14.68 1.57
C PHE A 52 1.95 14.48 1.40
N TYR A 53 2.34 13.34 0.83
CA TYR A 53 3.73 13.08 0.50
C TYR A 53 4.28 14.07 -0.52
N ASP A 54 3.63 14.21 -1.69
CA ASP A 54 4.10 15.07 -2.78
C ASP A 54 4.16 16.56 -2.34
N ASP A 55 3.23 17.00 -1.49
CA ASP A 55 3.21 18.35 -0.90
C ASP A 55 4.45 18.58 0.01
N HIS A 56 4.87 17.56 0.77
CA HIS A 56 6.08 17.59 1.62
C HIS A 56 7.39 17.18 0.89
N PHE A 57 7.29 16.55 -0.28
CA PHE A 57 8.43 15.96 -0.99
C PHE A 57 9.39 17.02 -1.51
N THR A 58 8.84 18.15 -1.95
CA THR A 58 9.59 19.31 -2.47
C THR A 58 10.60 19.85 -1.45
N GLU A 59 10.32 19.68 -0.16
CA GLU A 59 11.19 20.13 0.94
C GLU A 59 12.37 19.20 1.20
N ASN A 60 12.26 17.92 0.81
CA ASN A 60 13.21 16.86 1.14
C ASN A 60 14.12 16.43 -0.04
N PHE A 61 13.70 16.69 -1.29
CA PHE A 61 14.44 16.38 -2.52
C PHE A 61 14.88 17.64 -3.29
N VAL A 62 15.20 18.71 -2.57
CA VAL A 62 15.64 19.99 -3.15
C VAL A 62 16.83 19.75 -4.10
N GLY A 63 16.58 19.76 -5.40
CA GLY A 63 17.60 19.70 -6.46
C GLY A 63 17.46 18.57 -7.46
N GLU A 64 16.68 17.51 -7.18
CA GLU A 64 16.53 16.38 -8.11
C GLU A 64 15.30 16.55 -9.01
N ASN A 65 15.47 16.38 -10.32
CA ASN A 65 14.37 16.43 -11.28
C ASN A 65 13.48 15.19 -11.08
N LYS A 66 12.17 15.36 -10.84
CA LYS A 66 11.21 14.24 -10.66
C LYS A 66 11.30 13.19 -11.78
N ALA A 67 11.53 13.63 -13.02
CA ALA A 67 11.70 12.73 -14.16
C ALA A 67 12.97 11.87 -14.09
N GLU A 68 14.03 12.40 -13.47
CA GLU A 68 15.28 11.68 -13.21
C GLU A 68 15.08 10.64 -12.11
N ILE A 69 14.39 10.99 -11.02
CA ILE A 69 14.02 10.06 -9.95
C ILE A 69 13.22 8.88 -10.52
N ASP A 70 12.18 9.16 -11.30
CA ASP A 70 11.32 8.11 -11.87
C ASP A 70 12.08 7.22 -12.89
N SER A 71 13.20 7.69 -13.43
CA SER A 71 14.06 6.90 -14.33
C SER A 71 14.88 5.86 -13.56
N TYR A 72 15.45 6.24 -12.42
CA TYR A 72 16.37 5.38 -11.65
C TYR A 72 15.74 4.63 -10.47
N PHE A 73 14.56 5.06 -10.01
CA PHE A 73 13.92 4.51 -8.82
C PHE A 73 12.52 3.96 -9.10
N TRP A 74 12.13 2.94 -8.36
CA TRP A 74 10.74 2.56 -8.16
C TRP A 74 10.17 3.37 -7.00
N LYS A 75 9.04 4.06 -7.22
CA LYS A 75 8.20 4.54 -6.12
C LYS A 75 7.49 3.34 -5.51
N VAL A 76 7.59 3.17 -4.21
CA VAL A 76 7.03 2.04 -3.46
C VAL A 76 6.09 2.58 -2.41
N ILE A 77 4.88 2.01 -2.35
CA ILE A 77 3.83 2.38 -1.41
C ILE A 77 3.39 1.11 -0.69
N TYR A 78 3.35 1.17 0.65
CA TYR A 78 2.84 0.07 1.45
C TYR A 78 2.17 0.56 2.74
N ILE A 79 1.31 -0.27 3.32
CA ILE A 79 0.74 -0.08 4.65
C ILE A 79 1.46 -1.00 5.64
N TYR A 80 1.84 -0.43 6.79
CA TYR A 80 2.37 -1.16 7.94
C TYR A 80 1.88 -0.49 9.22
N GLU A 81 1.42 -1.28 10.20
CA GLU A 81 0.86 -0.78 11.47
C GLU A 81 -0.19 0.35 11.29
N ASN A 82 -1.06 0.24 10.30
CA ASN A 82 -2.05 1.26 9.94
C ASN A 82 -1.45 2.63 9.58
N ASN A 83 -0.24 2.67 9.02
CA ASN A 83 0.35 3.88 8.46
C ASN A 83 0.71 3.63 7.01
N TYR A 84 0.64 4.68 6.19
CA TYR A 84 1.18 4.63 4.83
C TYR A 84 2.68 4.88 4.88
N TYR A 85 3.41 4.15 4.05
CA TYR A 85 4.83 4.34 3.83
C TYR A 85 5.06 4.54 2.35
N ILE A 86 5.69 5.66 2.00
CA ILE A 86 5.99 6.03 0.62
C ILE A 86 7.49 6.28 0.51
N GLY A 87 8.14 5.57 -0.40
CA GLY A 87 9.59 5.63 -0.55
C GLY A 87 10.07 5.26 -1.94
N TYR A 88 11.39 5.29 -2.09
CA TYR A 88 12.07 5.03 -3.36
C TYR A 88 13.13 3.93 -3.19
N ILE A 89 13.14 2.98 -4.12
CA ILE A 89 14.15 1.92 -4.24
C ILE A 89 14.80 2.02 -5.60
N HIS A 90 16.13 1.93 -5.67
CA HIS A 90 16.82 1.98 -6.95
C HIS A 90 16.44 0.76 -7.82
N LYS A 91 16.14 0.99 -9.10
CA LYS A 91 15.79 -0.07 -10.06
C LYS A 91 16.88 -1.13 -10.30
N TYR A 92 18.13 -0.84 -9.90
CA TYR A 92 19.24 -1.79 -9.98
C TYR A 92 19.42 -2.59 -8.68
N ASP A 93 18.58 -2.38 -7.66
CA ASP A 93 18.58 -3.23 -6.49
C ASP A 93 18.14 -4.66 -6.88
N LYS A 94 19.01 -5.63 -6.60
CA LYS A 94 18.81 -7.04 -6.97
C LYS A 94 17.58 -7.67 -6.31
N LYS A 95 17.11 -7.10 -5.20
CA LYS A 95 15.93 -7.58 -4.45
C LYS A 95 14.62 -6.99 -4.95
N GLY A 96 14.65 -5.98 -5.83
CA GLY A 96 13.46 -5.39 -6.42
C GLY A 96 12.66 -4.47 -5.49
N PRO A 97 11.46 -4.03 -5.91
CA PRO A 97 10.70 -2.96 -5.26
C PRO A 97 10.05 -3.34 -3.92
N LYS A 98 10.00 -4.62 -3.55
CA LYS A 98 9.40 -5.07 -2.27
C LYS A 98 10.42 -5.40 -1.18
N GLU A 99 11.65 -5.73 -1.56
CA GLU A 99 12.68 -6.19 -0.62
C GLU A 99 13.99 -5.41 -0.73
N GLY A 100 14.08 -4.50 -1.71
CA GLY A 100 15.23 -3.64 -1.92
C GLY A 100 15.42 -2.60 -0.81
N LYS A 101 16.61 -2.01 -0.82
CA LYS A 101 16.97 -0.98 0.15
C LYS A 101 16.23 0.32 -0.18
N MET A 102 15.41 0.79 0.75
CA MET A 102 14.81 2.12 0.67
C MET A 102 15.90 3.19 0.75
N HIS A 103 15.97 4.03 -0.27
CA HIS A 103 16.84 5.20 -0.33
C HIS A 103 16.21 6.40 0.38
N PHE A 104 14.90 6.53 0.24
CA PHE A 104 14.09 7.48 0.97
C PHE A 104 12.82 6.81 1.46
N LEU A 105 12.35 7.19 2.63
CA LEU A 105 11.13 6.66 3.20
C LEU A 105 10.44 7.71 4.08
N ALA A 106 9.20 8.05 3.72
CA ALA A 106 8.31 8.79 4.59
C ALA A 106 7.22 7.87 5.15
N LYS A 107 6.82 8.15 6.39
CA LYS A 107 5.64 7.61 7.03
C LYS A 107 4.55 8.68 7.00
N ILE A 108 3.33 8.29 6.67
CA ILE A 108 2.14 9.14 6.73
C ILE A 108 1.15 8.49 7.67
N ASP A 109 0.77 9.21 8.73
CA ASP A 109 -0.23 8.74 9.69
C ASP A 109 -1.58 8.61 9.00
N SER A 110 -2.19 7.43 9.05
CA SER A 110 -3.42 7.16 8.29
C SER A 110 -4.67 7.81 8.89
N LYS A 111 -4.57 8.42 10.07
CA LYS A 111 -5.66 9.12 10.76
C LYS A 111 -5.52 10.62 10.58
N THR A 112 -4.31 11.17 10.71
CA THR A 112 -4.07 12.62 10.70
C THR A 112 -3.52 13.14 9.38
N GLY A 113 -2.89 12.29 8.56
CA GLY A 113 -2.16 12.71 7.37
C GLY A 113 -0.80 13.34 7.67
N GLU A 114 -0.37 13.34 8.94
CA GLU A 114 0.95 13.86 9.33
C GLU A 114 2.07 13.07 8.66
N VAL A 115 3.01 13.79 8.05
CA VAL A 115 4.16 13.20 7.35
C VAL A 115 5.40 13.28 8.24
N SER A 116 6.06 12.14 8.43
CA SER A 116 7.34 12.05 9.13
C SER A 116 8.38 11.37 8.25
N VAL A 117 9.51 12.02 8.02
CA VAL A 117 10.64 11.41 7.29
C VAL A 117 11.30 10.36 8.19
N VAL A 118 11.39 9.12 7.71
CA VAL A 118 11.96 8.00 8.44
C VAL A 118 13.42 7.77 8.03
N LYS A 119 13.74 7.99 6.75
CA LYS A 119 15.07 7.77 6.20
C LYS A 119 15.30 8.60 4.95
#